data_AF-A0AAV5L0P9-F1
#
_entry.id   AF-A0AAV5L0P9-F1
#
_cell.length_a   1.000
_cell.length_b   1.000
_cell.length_c   1.000
_cell.angle_alpha   90.00
_cell.angle_beta   90.00
_cell.angle_gamma   90.00
#
_symmetry.space_group_name_H-M   'P 1'
#
loop_
_entity.id
_entity.type
_entity.pdbx_description
1 polymer ?
#
loop_
_entity_poly.entity_id
_entity_poly.type
_entity_poly.pdbx_seq_one_letter_code
_entity_poly.pdbx_strand_id
1 'polypeptide(L)' 'MSDVEMCVNTSLGGMKVTRDIYRIVFIFIEDRQLNVDMSILDIFDFDIILGMTRLSQYYAFLDCHKR' A
#
# COMPACT_ATOMS: atom_id res chain seq x y z
N MET A 1 -14.18 -15.99 -6.27
CA MET A 1 -13.09 -15.03 -6.04
C MET A 1 -13.32 -14.46 -4.66
N SER A 2 -12.51 -14.85 -3.68
CA SER A 2 -12.65 -14.37 -2.30
C SER A 2 -12.37 -12.88 -2.24
N ASP A 3 -13.33 -12.10 -1.75
CA ASP A 3 -13.12 -10.71 -1.34
C ASP A 3 -12.19 -10.74 -0.11
N VAL A 4 -10.89 -10.57 -0.37
CA VAL A 4 -9.87 -10.54 0.69
C VAL A 4 -10.02 -9.21 1.41
N GLU A 5 -10.55 -9.24 2.63
CA GLU A 5 -10.56 -8.07 3.50
C GLU A 5 -9.13 -7.67 3.85
N MET A 6 -8.82 -6.38 3.71
CA MET A 6 -7.58 -5.81 4.21
C MET A 6 -7.82 -5.24 5.61
N CYS A 7 -7.07 -5.75 6.58
CA CYS A 7 -7.08 -5.28 7.95
C CYS A 7 -5.80 -4.51 8.25
N VAL A 8 -5.92 -3.28 8.74
CA VAL A 8 -4.81 -2.40 9.10
C VAL A 8 -4.96 -1.99 10.55
N ASN A 9 -3.98 -2.40 11.36
CA ASN A 9 -3.83 -1.90 12.73
C ASN A 9 -3.12 -0.54 12.68
N THR A 10 -3.74 0.48 13.25
CA THR A 10 -3.17 1.81 13.38
C THR A 10 -2.30 1.89 14.63
N SER A 11 -1.29 2.75 14.61
CA SER A 11 -0.41 3.01 15.76
C SER A 11 -1.16 3.54 17.00
N LEU A 12 -2.36 4.08 16.80
CA LEU A 12 -3.26 4.55 17.87
C LEU A 12 -4.10 3.42 18.49
N GLY A 13 -3.83 2.16 18.14
CA GLY A 13 -4.54 0.99 18.69
C GLY A 13 -5.92 0.74 18.07
N GLY A 14 -6.24 1.41 16.95
CA GLY A 14 -7.45 1.17 16.17
C GLY A 14 -7.21 0.12 15.08
N MET A 15 -8.29 -0.55 14.66
CA MET A 15 -8.27 -1.46 13.51
C MET A 15 -9.20 -0.89 12.43
N LYS A 16 -8.68 -0.73 11.22
CA LYS A 16 -9.46 -0.35 10.04
C LYS A 16 -9.54 -1.56 9.12
N VAL A 17 -10.76 -1.94 8.75
CA VAL A 17 -11.03 -3.02 7.80
C VAL A 17 -11.68 -2.41 6.57
N THR A 18 -11.19 -2.79 5.40
CA THR A 18 -11.74 -2.33 4.12
C THR A 18 -11.89 -3.49 3.14
N ARG A 19 -12.93 -3.39 2.31
CA ARG A 19 -13.20 -4.29 1.18
C ARG A 19 -13.09 -3.56 -0.16
N ASP A 20 -12.93 -2.24 -0.13
CA ASP A 20 -12.85 -1.44 -1.34
C ASP A 20 -11.45 -1.60 -1.91
N ILE A 21 -11.35 -2.30 -3.04
CA ILE A 21 -10.10 -2.60 -3.73
C ILE A 21 -10.18 -2.05 -5.15
N TYR A 22 -9.29 -1.11 -5.47
CA TYR A 22 -8.96 -0.77 -6.84
C TYR A 22 -7.92 -1.75 -7.37
N ARG A 23 -8.26 -2.47 -8.44
CA ARG A 23 -7.38 -3.46 -9.05
C ARG A 23 -6.65 -2.89 -10.25
N ILE A 24 -5.44 -3.40 -10.51
CA ILE A 24 -4.63 -3.04 -11.68
C ILE A 24 -4.41 -1.51 -11.76
N VAL A 25 -4.09 -0.88 -10.63
CA VAL A 25 -3.74 0.53 -10.62
C VAL A 25 -2.26 0.69 -10.98
N PHE A 26 -1.99 1.71 -11.77
CA PHE A 26 -0.65 2.11 -12.17
C PHE A 26 -0.13 3.21 -11.25
N ILE A 27 0.93 2.91 -10.50
CA ILE A 27 1.68 3.88 -9.72
C ILE A 27 3.00 4.14 -10.42
N PHE A 28 3.36 5.40 -10.59
CA PHE A 28 4.66 5.79 -11.15
C PHE A 28 5.56 6.27 -10.02
N ILE A 29 6.72 5.64 -9.87
CA ILE A 29 7.81 6.10 -9.00
C ILE A 29 8.98 6.38 -9.93
N GLU A 30 9.30 7.67 -10.10
CA GLU A 30 10.25 8.15 -11.11
C GLU A 30 9.91 7.60 -12.50
N ASP A 31 10.81 6.83 -13.12
CA ASP A 31 10.65 6.22 -14.44
C ASP A 31 10.05 4.80 -14.39
N ARG A 32 9.70 4.31 -13.19
CA ARG A 32 9.18 2.96 -12.99
C ARG A 32 7.67 2.95 -12.80
N GLN A 33 7.01 2.08 -13.55
CA GLN A 33 5.59 1.76 -13.37
C GLN A 33 5.42 0.53 -12.48
N LEU A 34 4.61 0.66 -11.44
CA LEU A 34 4.20 -0.40 -10.54
C LEU A 34 2.72 -0.71 -10.80
N ASN A 35 2.43 -1.98 -11.09
CA ASN A 35 1.07 -2.51 -11.19
C ASN A 35 0.68 -3.11 -9.85
N VAL A 36 -0.28 -2.50 -9.15
CA VAL A 36 -0.70 -2.95 -7.82
C VAL A 36 -2.21 -2.92 -7.66
N ASP A 37 -2.71 -3.75 -6.74
CA ASP A 37 -4.04 -3.56 -6.18
C ASP A 37 -3.93 -2.67 -4.95
N MET A 38 -4.83 -1.70 -4.82
CA MET A 38 -4.88 -0.76 -3.70
C MET A 38 -6.19 -0.89 -2.94
N SER A 39 -6.10 -0.90 -1.62
CA SER A 39 -7.27 -0.86 -0.75
C SER A 39 -7.49 0.57 -0.24
N ILE A 40 -8.74 1.02 -0.21
CA ILE A 40 -9.08 2.36 0.29
C ILE A 40 -9.16 2.32 1.81
N LEU A 41 -8.36 3.13 2.48
CA LEU A 41 -8.37 3.28 3.93
C LEU A 41 -8.86 4.68 4.29
N ASP A 42 -9.81 4.75 5.22
CA ASP A 42 -10.28 5.99 5.83
C ASP A 42 -9.28 6.46 6.91
N ILE A 43 -8.11 6.90 6.44
CA ILE A 43 -7.01 7.50 7.20
C ILE A 43 -6.63 8.82 6.53
N PHE A 44 -6.32 9.84 7.33
CA PHE A 44 -5.99 11.18 6.82
C PHE A 44 -4.50 11.52 6.93
N ASP A 45 -3.73 10.71 7.65
CA ASP A 45 -2.32 10.99 7.92
C ASP A 45 -1.41 10.73 6.72
N PHE A 46 -1.86 9.92 5.75
CA PHE A 46 -1.08 9.52 4.58
C PHE A 46 -1.98 9.39 3.35
N ASP A 47 -1.54 9.92 2.20
CA ASP A 47 -2.26 9.79 0.94
C ASP A 47 -2.20 8.35 0.38
N ILE A 48 -1.03 7.71 0.47
CA ILE A 48 -0.77 6.36 -0.05
C ILE A 48 0.16 5.60 0.90
N ILE A 49 -0.21 4.36 1.24
CA ILE A 49 0.65 3.43 2.00
C ILE A 49 1.03 2.26 1.09
N LEU A 50 2.33 2.12 0.81
CA LEU A 50 2.88 0.96 0.12
C LEU A 50 3.43 -0.04 1.13
N GLY A 51 2.67 -1.11 1.35
CA GLY A 51 3.07 -2.19 2.26
C GLY A 51 4.21 -3.06 1.73
N MET A 52 4.90 -3.75 2.64
CA MET A 52 6.08 -4.57 2.34
C MET A 52 5.82 -5.64 1.27
N THR A 53 4.64 -6.27 1.24
CA THR A 53 4.30 -7.30 0.25
C THR A 53 4.37 -6.77 -1.19
N ARG A 54 3.99 -5.49 -1.40
CA ARG A 54 4.07 -4.87 -2.72
C ARG A 54 5.47 -4.36 -2.99
N LEU A 55 6.12 -3.73 -2.02
CA LEU A 55 7.51 -3.29 -2.14
C LEU A 55 8.46 -4.45 -2.49
N SER A 56 8.29 -5.62 -1.88
CA SER A 56 9.13 -6.79 -2.14
C SER A 56 8.99 -7.35 -3.55
N GLN A 57 7.81 -7.20 -4.18
CA GLN A 57 7.59 -7.63 -5.58
C GLN A 57 8.43 -6.83 -6.57
N TYR A 58 8.77 -5.59 -6.22
CA TYR A 58 9.56 -4.69 -7.06
C TYR A 58 11.02 -4.56 -6.60
N TYR A 59 11.47 -5.45 -5.70
CA TYR A 59 12.81 -5.41 -5.11
C TYR A 59 13.17 -4.04 -4.54
N ALA A 60 12.19 -3.36 -3.95
CA ALA A 60 12.41 -2.07 -3.33
C ALA A 60 13.36 -2.23 -2.13
N PHE A 61 14.30 -1.31 -2.01
CA PHE A 61 15.21 -1.23 -0.89
C PHE A 61 15.19 0.19 -0.33
N LEU A 62 15.33 0.29 0.99
CA LEU A 62 15.42 1.57 1.69
C LEU A 62 16.92 1.89 1.89
N ASP A 63 17.40 2.91 1.19
CA ASP A 63 18.77 3.42 1.39
C ASP A 63 18.75 4.56 2.42
N CYS A 64 18.90 4.22 3.70
CA CYS A 64 18.91 5.20 4.78
C CYS A 64 20.17 6.08 4.83
N HIS A 65 21.17 5.79 4.00
CA HIS A 65 22.44 6.52 3.99
C HIS A 65 22.46 7.65 2.96
N LYS A 66 21.59 7.58 1.96
CA LYS A 66 21.37 8.69 1.03
C LYS A 66 20.50 9.76 1.69
N ARG A 67 20.97 11.00 1.62
CA ARG A 67 20.24 12.20 2.03
C ARG A 67 19.59 12.86 0.83
#